data_AF-A0A4Q7Z201-F1
#
_entry.id   AF-A0A4Q7Z201-F1
#
_cell.length_a   1.000
_cell.length_b   1.000
_cell.length_c   1.000
_cell.angle_alpha   90.00
_cell.angle_beta   90.00
_cell.angle_gamma   90.00
#
_symmetry.space_group_name_H-M   'P 1'
#
loop_
_entity.id
_entity.type
_entity.pdbx_description
1 polymer ?
#
loop_
_entity_poly.entity_id
_entity_poly.type
_entity_poly.pdbx_seq_one_letter_code
_entity_poly.pdbx_strand_id
1 'polypeptide(L)'
;MKETTLPVILRLWASVGALAICWFMGSIAFGVYLRDGGATLAFFFWSVPFFIAGWVLVGLPMIAMGDRVLKVPILLMGIAGAIAGILVVLLPFVLTALILNGSIHLQEDWNSEKSALPAFGAGIGACAMMLFRWFLGLGASRPTPSVESL
;
A
#
# COMPACT_ATOMS: atom_id res chain seq x y z
N MET A 1 20.70 21.91 12.90
CA MET A 1 19.59 20.95 13.05
C MET A 1 20.21 19.55 13.16
N LYS A 2 20.10 18.88 14.30
CA LYS A 2 20.53 17.48 14.42
C LYS A 2 19.61 16.63 13.54
N GLU A 3 20.16 15.91 12.57
CA GLU A 3 19.42 14.85 11.87
C GLU A 3 19.14 13.74 12.88
N THR A 4 17.94 13.74 13.46
CA THR A 4 17.44 12.61 14.23
C THR A 4 17.04 11.52 13.24
N THR A 5 18.00 10.70 12.84
CA THR A 5 17.72 9.57 11.95
C THR A 5 16.74 8.62 12.65
N LEU A 6 15.50 8.55 12.17
CA LEU A 6 14.53 7.58 12.68
C LEU A 6 15.12 6.16 12.55
N PRO A 7 15.02 5.32 13.61
CA PRO A 7 15.59 3.99 13.57
C PRO A 7 14.92 3.14 12.47
N VAL A 8 15.73 2.41 11.71
CA VAL A 8 15.26 1.60 10.56
C VAL A 8 14.15 0.63 10.97
N ILE A 9 14.25 0.05 12.16
CA ILE A 9 13.26 -0.90 12.67
C ILE A 9 11.87 -0.26 12.79
N LEU A 10 11.78 0.98 13.26
CA LEU A 10 10.51 1.71 13.37
C LEU A 10 9.91 1.98 11.99
N ARG A 11 10.74 2.34 11.00
CA ARG A 11 10.29 2.56 9.62
C ARG A 11 9.74 1.26 9.01
N LEU A 12 10.41 0.14 9.27
CA LEU A 12 9.97 -1.17 8.83
C LEU A 12 8.61 -1.54 9.44
N TRP A 13 8.47 -1.41 10.76
CA TRP A 13 7.20 -1.67 11.46
C TRP A 13 6.06 -0.75 11.00
N ALA A 14 6.33 0.55 10.81
CA ALA A 14 5.35 1.50 10.30
C ALA A 14 4.89 1.11 8.89
N SER A 15 5.81 0.68 8.01
CA SER A 15 5.49 0.26 6.65
C SER A 15 4.64 -1.01 6.63
N VAL A 16 5.08 -2.05 7.33
CA VAL A 16 4.36 -3.33 7.40
C VAL A 16 3.01 -3.14 8.07
N GLY A 17 2.94 -2.37 9.17
CA GLY A 17 1.70 -2.08 9.89
C GLY A 17 0.68 -1.32 9.04
N ALA A 18 1.10 -0.25 8.35
CA ALA A 18 0.21 0.51 7.47
C ALA A 18 -0.36 -0.37 6.34
N LEU A 19 0.51 -1.17 5.72
CA LEU A 19 0.11 -2.04 4.63
C LEU A 19 -0.82 -3.15 5.11
N ALA A 20 -0.53 -3.78 6.25
CA ALA A 20 -1.35 -4.85 6.83
C ALA A 20 -2.76 -4.37 7.18
N ILE A 21 -2.89 -3.17 7.77
CA ILE A 21 -4.19 -2.55 8.08
C ILE A 21 -4.98 -2.30 6.80
N CYS A 22 -4.37 -1.64 5.81
CA CYS A 22 -5.03 -1.35 4.55
C CYS A 22 -5.43 -2.60 3.77
N TRP A 23 -4.60 -3.64 3.81
CA TRP A 23 -4.88 -4.93 3.19
C TRP A 23 -6.05 -5.66 3.85
N PHE A 24 -6.07 -5.70 5.19
CA PHE A 24 -7.17 -6.28 5.95
C PHE A 24 -8.49 -5.53 5.70
N MET A 25 -8.46 -4.20 5.78
CA MET A 25 -9.62 -3.36 5.47
C MET A 25 -10.10 -3.52 4.02
N GLY A 26 -9.17 -3.61 3.07
CA GLY A 26 -9.48 -3.88 1.67
C GLY A 26 -10.20 -5.21 1.50
N SER A 27 -9.70 -6.27 2.13
CA SER A 27 -10.32 -7.59 2.05
C SER A 27 -11.74 -7.58 2.62
N ILE A 28 -11.97 -6.90 3.75
CA ILE A 28 -13.31 -6.72 4.32
C ILE A 28 -14.22 -5.94 3.36
N ALA A 29 -13.74 -4.82 2.82
CA ALA A 29 -14.53 -3.99 1.90
C ALA A 29 -14.94 -4.77 0.63
N PHE A 30 -14.03 -5.59 0.10
CA PHE A 30 -14.30 -6.47 -1.03
C PHE A 30 -15.34 -7.54 -0.68
N GLY A 31 -15.21 -8.16 0.49
CA GLY A 31 -16.18 -9.11 1.03
C GLY A 31 -17.59 -8.54 1.18
N VAL A 32 -17.68 -7.33 1.74
CA VAL A 32 -18.95 -6.60 1.90
C VAL A 32 -19.55 -6.25 0.54
N TYR A 33 -18.74 -5.85 -0.43
CA TYR A 33 -19.19 -5.57 -1.81
C TYR A 33 -19.82 -6.80 -2.46
N LEU A 34 -19.20 -7.97 -2.32
CA LEU A 34 -19.73 -9.24 -2.85
C LEU A 34 -20.81 -9.87 -1.96
N ARG A 35 -21.01 -9.34 -0.75
CA ARG A 35 -21.92 -9.89 0.29
C ARG A 35 -21.62 -11.36 0.61
N ASP A 36 -20.35 -11.76 0.54
CA ASP A 36 -19.90 -13.13 0.74
C ASP A 36 -18.64 -13.20 1.63
N GLY A 37 -18.78 -13.88 2.76
CA GLY A 37 -17.67 -14.12 3.71
C GLY A 37 -16.60 -15.05 3.13
N GLY A 38 -16.98 -16.02 2.30
CA GLY A 38 -16.05 -16.90 1.60
C GLY A 38 -15.18 -16.12 0.60
N ALA A 39 -15.80 -15.19 -0.14
CA ALA A 39 -15.09 -14.30 -1.04
C ALA A 39 -14.08 -13.39 -0.30
N THR A 40 -14.40 -12.95 0.91
CA THR A 40 -13.46 -12.20 1.79
C THR A 40 -12.18 -13.00 2.03
N LEU A 41 -12.32 -14.26 2.48
CA LEU A 41 -11.18 -15.11 2.80
C LEU A 41 -10.40 -15.49 1.55
N ALA A 42 -11.09 -15.85 0.47
CA ALA A 42 -10.47 -16.16 -0.81
C ALA A 42 -9.65 -14.97 -1.33
N PHE A 43 -10.22 -13.76 -1.30
CA PHE A 43 -9.51 -12.54 -1.71
C PHE A 43 -8.33 -12.23 -0.79
N PHE A 44 -8.50 -12.38 0.53
CA PHE A 44 -7.42 -12.18 1.49
C PHE A 44 -6.22 -13.07 1.16
N PHE A 45 -6.40 -14.39 1.05
CA PHE A 45 -5.29 -15.30 0.73
C PHE A 45 -4.74 -15.11 -0.69
N TRP A 46 -5.61 -14.88 -1.68
CA TRP A 46 -5.19 -14.67 -3.06
C TRP A 46 -4.41 -13.38 -3.26
N SER A 47 -4.67 -12.35 -2.45
CA SER A 47 -4.02 -11.04 -2.58
C SER A 47 -2.62 -10.96 -1.93
N VAL A 48 -2.17 -11.99 -1.20
CA VAL A 48 -0.86 -12.02 -0.51
C VAL A 48 0.34 -11.78 -1.46
N PRO A 49 0.45 -12.42 -2.63
CA PRO A 49 1.59 -12.17 -3.52
C PRO A 49 1.63 -10.72 -4.03
N PHE A 50 0.47 -10.14 -4.29
CA PHE A 50 0.33 -8.74 -4.74
C PHE A 50 0.67 -7.76 -3.61
N PHE A 51 0.33 -8.11 -2.37
CA PHE A 51 0.76 -7.40 -1.18
C PHE A 51 2.29 -7.37 -1.07
N ILE A 52 2.95 -8.52 -1.24
CA ILE A 52 4.42 -8.60 -1.20
C ILE A 52 5.03 -7.75 -2.33
N ALA A 53 4.49 -7.87 -3.55
CA ALA A 53 4.97 -7.09 -4.69
C ALA A 53 4.82 -5.58 -4.45
N GLY A 54 3.65 -5.12 -3.98
CA GLY A 54 3.41 -3.72 -3.65
C GLY A 54 4.34 -3.21 -2.53
N TRP A 55 4.57 -4.03 -1.51
CA TRP A 55 5.51 -3.69 -0.43
C TRP A 55 6.95 -3.56 -0.93
N VAL A 56 7.41 -4.49 -1.78
CA VAL A 56 8.76 -4.43 -2.37
C VAL A 56 8.91 -3.22 -3.29
N LEU A 57 7.92 -2.95 -4.13
CA LEU A 57 7.98 -1.87 -5.11
C LEU A 57 7.84 -0.47 -4.50
N VAL A 58 7.14 -0.33 -3.38
CA VAL A 58 6.81 0.99 -2.83
C VAL A 58 7.19 1.14 -1.37
N GLY A 59 6.93 0.12 -0.55
CA GLY A 59 7.32 0.10 0.86
C GLY A 59 8.84 0.19 1.05
N LEU A 60 9.63 -0.62 0.33
CA LEU A 60 11.10 -0.59 0.46
C LEU A 60 11.72 0.75 0.02
N PRO A 61 11.39 1.34 -1.15
CA PRO A 61 11.87 2.67 -1.49
C PRO A 61 11.47 3.72 -0.46
N MET A 62 10.26 3.62 0.11
CA MET A 62 9.80 4.53 1.14
C MET A 62 10.58 4.40 2.45
N ILE A 63 10.89 3.18 2.88
CA ILE A 63 11.76 2.92 4.03
C ILE A 63 13.17 3.49 3.78
N ALA A 64 13.70 3.32 2.56
CA ALA A 64 15.01 3.81 2.17
C ALA A 64 15.09 5.35 2.13
N MET A 65 14.00 6.04 1.74
CA MET A 65 13.93 7.51 1.78
C MET A 65 14.00 8.09 3.20
N GLY A 66 13.63 7.31 4.21
CA GLY A 66 13.77 7.68 5.61
C GLY A 66 13.02 8.94 6.00
N ASP A 67 13.72 9.92 6.59
CA ASP A 67 13.07 11.14 7.12
C ASP A 67 12.61 12.08 6.01
N ARG A 68 13.10 11.89 4.77
CA ARG A 68 12.68 12.69 3.61
C ARG A 68 11.18 12.51 3.32
N VAL A 69 10.61 11.36 3.69
CA VAL A 69 9.18 11.06 3.54
C VAL A 69 8.31 12.08 4.26
N LEU A 70 8.72 12.53 5.44
CA LEU A 70 7.94 13.50 6.23
C LEU A 70 7.90 14.88 5.57
N LYS A 71 8.92 15.21 4.77
CA LYS A 71 9.01 16.46 4.00
C LYS A 71 8.15 16.44 2.74
N VAL A 72 7.75 15.26 2.26
CA VAL A 72 6.88 15.14 1.08
C VAL A 72 5.45 15.55 1.48
N PRO A 73 4.78 16.42 0.70
CA PRO A 73 3.37 16.75 0.90
C PRO A 73 2.49 15.49 0.91
N ILE A 74 1.55 15.43 1.86
CA ILE A 74 0.66 14.28 2.02
C ILE A 74 -0.14 13.95 0.75
N LEU A 75 -0.51 14.99 -0.02
CA LEU A 75 -1.23 14.83 -1.28
C LEU A 75 -0.39 14.07 -2.32
N LEU A 76 0.89 14.39 -2.47
CA LEU A 76 1.78 13.71 -3.41
C LEU A 76 2.01 12.26 -3.01
N MET A 77 2.14 11.98 -1.71
CA MET A 77 2.19 10.62 -1.20
C MET A 77 0.91 9.84 -1.46
N GLY A 78 -0.25 10.48 -1.29
CA GLY A 78 -1.55 9.90 -1.61
C GLY A 78 -1.66 9.53 -3.09
N ILE A 79 -1.25 10.43 -3.99
CA ILE A 79 -1.25 10.18 -5.44
C ILE A 79 -0.28 9.05 -5.81
N ALA A 80 0.94 9.05 -5.26
CA ALA A 80 1.91 7.98 -5.51
C ALA A 80 1.37 6.62 -5.02
N GLY A 81 0.76 6.60 -3.83
CA GLY A 81 0.06 5.43 -3.30
C GLY A 81 -1.08 4.97 -4.20
N ALA A 82 -1.90 5.90 -4.70
CA ALA A 82 -3.00 5.60 -5.61
C ALA A 82 -2.52 4.95 -6.91
N ILE A 83 -1.50 5.53 -7.55
CA ILE A 83 -0.90 4.98 -8.78
C ILE A 83 -0.36 3.58 -8.54
N ALA A 84 0.39 3.39 -7.44
CA ALA A 84 0.89 2.08 -7.08
C ALA A 84 -0.25 1.06 -6.86
N GLY A 85 -1.31 1.45 -6.16
CA GLY A 85 -2.47 0.61 -5.91
C GLY A 85 -3.18 0.20 -7.20
N ILE A 86 -3.34 1.12 -8.15
CA ILE A 86 -3.87 0.84 -9.49
C ILE A 86 -2.99 -0.21 -10.19
N LEU A 87 -1.68 0.01 -10.22
CA LEU A 87 -0.73 -0.89 -10.89
C LEU A 87 -0.76 -2.30 -10.30
N VAL A 88 -0.78 -2.42 -8.96
CA VAL A 88 -0.84 -3.71 -8.27
C VAL A 88 -2.12 -4.47 -8.61
N VAL A 89 -3.26 -3.78 -8.67
CA VAL A 89 -4.54 -4.40 -9.04
C VAL A 89 -4.59 -4.78 -10.51
N LEU A 90 -3.95 -4.00 -11.40
CA LEU A 90 -3.91 -4.30 -12.84
C LEU A 90 -2.91 -5.39 -13.20
N LEU A 91 -1.84 -5.56 -12.42
CA LEU A 91 -0.78 -6.54 -12.64
C LEU A 91 -1.28 -7.96 -12.97
N PRO A 92 -2.20 -8.60 -12.20
CA PRO A 92 -2.68 -9.94 -12.52
C PRO A 92 -3.38 -10.02 -13.88
N PHE A 93 -4.14 -9.00 -14.27
CA PHE A 93 -4.82 -8.96 -15.56
C PHE A 93 -3.82 -8.84 -16.70
N VAL A 94 -2.80 -7.99 -16.54
CA VAL A 94 -1.72 -7.82 -17.52
C VAL A 94 -0.92 -9.11 -17.67
N LEU A 95 -0.54 -9.75 -16.56
CA LEU A 95 0.19 -11.02 -16.58
C LEU A 95 -0.63 -12.13 -17.25
N THR A 96 -1.91 -12.23 -16.91
CA THR A 96 -2.82 -13.23 -17.50
C THR A 96 -2.99 -13.00 -19.00
N ALA A 97 -3.19 -11.76 -19.44
CA ALA A 97 -3.29 -11.42 -20.86
C ALA A 97 -1.99 -11.73 -21.62
N LEU A 98 -0.84 -11.43 -21.02
CA LEU A 98 0.47 -11.70 -21.61
C LEU A 98 0.75 -13.22 -21.73
N ILE A 99 0.44 -13.99 -20.68
CA ILE A 99 0.69 -15.43 -20.63
C ILE A 99 -0.27 -16.21 -21.55
N LEU A 100 -1.56 -15.88 -21.54
CA LEU A 100 -2.58 -16.65 -22.27
C LEU A 100 -2.73 -16.23 -23.74
N ASN A 101 -2.66 -14.93 -24.03
CA ASN A 101 -3.02 -14.40 -25.36
C ASN A 101 -1.82 -13.90 -26.16
N GLY A 102 -0.61 -13.88 -25.57
CA GLY A 102 0.62 -13.38 -26.20
C GLY A 102 0.56 -11.91 -26.65
N SER A 103 -0.52 -11.19 -26.33
CA SER A 103 -0.79 -9.83 -26.75
C SER A 103 -1.72 -9.13 -25.76
N ILE A 104 -1.48 -7.84 -25.53
CA ILE A 104 -2.25 -7.01 -24.60
C ILE A 104 -3.35 -6.29 -25.42
N HIS A 105 -4.45 -6.98 -25.70
CA HIS A 105 -5.65 -6.34 -26.26
C HIS A 105 -6.50 -5.81 -25.10
N LEU A 106 -6.22 -4.59 -24.63
CA LEU A 106 -6.93 -3.93 -23.52
C LEU A 106 -8.32 -3.37 -23.92
N GLN A 107 -8.80 -3.61 -25.14
CA GLN A 107 -9.74 -2.71 -25.79
C GLN A 107 -11.22 -3.11 -25.74
N GLU A 108 -11.60 -4.39 -25.53
CA GLU A 108 -12.97 -4.79 -25.92
C GLU A 108 -14.07 -4.80 -24.84
N ASP A 109 -13.79 -4.76 -23.53
CA ASP A 109 -14.88 -4.85 -22.55
C ASP A 109 -14.61 -4.07 -21.26
N TRP A 110 -14.35 -2.76 -21.36
CA TRP A 110 -14.27 -1.88 -20.19
C TRP A 110 -15.66 -1.45 -19.70
N ASN A 111 -16.46 -2.42 -19.25
CA ASN A 111 -17.74 -2.15 -18.59
C ASN A 111 -17.54 -1.43 -17.24
N SER A 112 -18.56 -0.70 -16.77
CA SER A 112 -18.51 0.10 -15.53
C SER A 112 -18.06 -0.71 -14.31
N GLU A 113 -18.38 -2.00 -14.24
CA GLU A 113 -17.94 -2.90 -13.17
C GLU A 113 -16.42 -3.12 -13.14
N LYS A 114 -15.74 -3.15 -14.30
CA LYS A 114 -14.27 -3.32 -14.33
C LYS A 114 -13.52 -2.05 -13.95
N SER A 115 -14.17 -0.88 -14.01
CA SER A 115 -13.58 0.39 -13.58
C SER A 115 -13.51 0.55 -12.05
N ALA A 116 -14.31 -0.22 -11.30
CA ALA A 116 -14.34 -0.16 -9.84
C ALA A 116 -13.06 -0.70 -9.20
N LEU A 117 -12.42 -1.71 -9.82
CA LEU A 117 -11.22 -2.36 -9.28
C LEU A 117 -9.99 -1.44 -9.24
N PRO A 118 -9.62 -0.70 -10.32
CA PRO A 118 -8.55 0.29 -10.25
C PRO A 118 -8.81 1.39 -9.23
N ALA A 119 -10.05 1.90 -9.14
CA ALA A 119 -10.40 2.92 -8.16
C ALA A 119 -10.29 2.42 -6.72
N PHE A 120 -10.68 1.15 -6.49
CA PHE A 120 -10.50 0.47 -5.21
C PHE A 120 -9.01 0.32 -4.86
N GLY A 121 -8.18 -0.14 -5.81
CA GLY A 121 -6.73 -0.20 -5.65
C GLY A 121 -6.13 1.16 -5.33
N ALA A 122 -6.56 2.21 -6.04
CA ALA A 122 -6.16 3.58 -5.81
C ALA A 122 -6.46 4.03 -4.37
N GLY A 123 -7.67 3.78 -3.89
CA GLY A 123 -8.09 4.11 -2.54
C GLY A 123 -7.23 3.43 -1.48
N ILE A 124 -7.04 2.12 -1.58
CA ILE A 124 -6.21 1.35 -0.64
C ILE A 124 -4.76 1.86 -0.65
N GLY A 125 -4.19 2.05 -1.84
CA GLY A 125 -2.81 2.49 -1.99
C GLY A 125 -2.58 3.90 -1.41
N ALA A 126 -3.50 4.84 -1.65
CA ALA A 126 -3.46 6.17 -1.07
C ALA A 126 -3.54 6.12 0.46
N CYS A 127 -4.50 5.36 1.00
CA CYS A 127 -4.67 5.18 2.44
C CYS A 127 -3.42 4.58 3.10
N ALA A 128 -2.80 3.57 2.48
CA ALA A 128 -1.61 2.91 3.00
C ALA A 128 -0.44 3.90 3.13
N MET A 129 -0.24 4.77 2.14
CA MET A 129 0.79 5.80 2.17
C MET A 129 0.53 6.86 3.24
N MET A 130 -0.72 7.29 3.38
CA MET A 130 -1.10 8.24 4.42
C MET A 130 -0.91 7.67 5.82
N LEU A 131 -1.31 6.42 6.05
CA LEU A 131 -1.10 5.72 7.33
C LEU A 131 0.39 5.51 7.63
N PHE A 132 1.19 5.15 6.63
CA PHE A 132 2.63 5.02 6.79
C PHE A 132 3.27 6.32 7.28
N ARG A 133 2.97 7.44 6.61
CA ARG A 133 3.44 8.77 7.01
C ARG A 133 2.98 9.12 8.42
N TRP A 134 1.75 8.79 8.77
CA TRP A 134 1.20 9.03 10.10
C TRP A 134 1.93 8.22 11.18
N PHE A 135 2.19 6.93 10.96
CA PHE A 135 2.98 6.11 11.89
C PHE A 135 4.41 6.61 12.08
N LEU A 136 5.06 7.08 11.01
CA LEU A 136 6.36 7.73 11.11
C LEU A 136 6.28 9.01 11.96
N GLY A 137 5.24 9.82 11.78
CA GLY A 137 5.00 11.02 12.57
C GLY A 137 4.81 10.71 14.07
N LEU A 138 4.07 9.65 14.40
CA LEU A 138 3.90 9.20 15.79
C LEU A 138 5.21 8.76 16.43
N GLY A 139 6.08 8.08 15.67
CA GLY A 139 7.38 7.64 16.15
C GLY A 139 8.39 8.79 16.33
N ALA A 140 8.34 9.81 15.46
CA ALA A 140 9.19 10.99 15.55
C ALA A 140 8.88 11.89 16.75
N SER A 141 7.63 11.87 17.24
CA SER A 141 7.20 12.67 18.39
C SER A 141 7.56 12.07 19.75
N ARG A 142 8.12 10.86 19.81
CA ARG A 142 8.49 10.23 21.10
C ARG A 142 9.78 10.86 21.63
N PRO A 143 9.79 11.39 22.87
CA PRO A 143 11.01 11.93 23.47
C PRO A 143 12.04 10.81 23.63
N THR A 144 13.27 11.04 23.16
CA THR A 144 14.40 10.15 23.45
C THR A 144 14.68 10.22 24.96
N PRO A 145 14.71 9.09 25.68
CA PRO A 145 15.12 9.09 27.08
C PRO A 145 16.54 9.65 27.17
N SER A 146 16.73 10.71 27.95
CA SER A 146 18.06 11.26 28.21
C SER A 146 18.88 10.23 28.96
N VAL A 147 20.06 9.91 28.45
CA VAL A 147 20.99 8.93 29.02
C VAL A 147 21.43 9.30 30.45
N GLU A 148 21.15 10.52 30.91
CA GLU A 148 21.43 11.03 32.26
C GLU A 148 20.59 10.37 33.39
N SER A 149 19.70 9.41 33.10
CA SER A 149 18.91 8.70 34.10
C SER A 149 19.26 7.21 34.26
N LEU A 150 20.45 6.78 33.83
CA LEU A 150 21.01 5.44 34.06
C LEU A 150 22.34 5.56 34.82
#